data_AF-A0A661DAY8-F1
#
_entry.id   AF-A0A661DAY8-F1
#
_cell.length_a   1.000
_cell.length_b   1.000
_cell.length_c   1.000
_cell.angle_alpha   90.00
_cell.angle_beta   90.00
_cell.angle_gamma   90.00
#
_symmetry.space_group_name_H-M   'P 1'
#
loop_
_entity.id
_entity.type
_entity.pdbx_description
1 polymer ?
#
loop_
_entity_poly.entity_id
_entity_poly.type
_entity_poly.pdbx_seq_one_letter_code
_entity_poly.pdbx_strand_id
1 'polypeptide(L)'
;MLADQFPLRRRLQNLRKQATSKPEQLISLERQITASVERRTLRQQQLPKPEFDGDLPVIDRREEIAKAISDNQVIILSGETGSGKTTQLPKICLELGRGVTGLIGHTQPRRIAARTVATRIAEELKSELGDIVGYKVRFHDQVKADRSYIKLMTDGILLAETQNDRFLNQYDTIIIDEAHERSLNIDFLLGYLKQLLPKRPDLKVI
;
A
#
# COMPACT_ATOMS: atom_id res chain seq x y z
N MET A 1 -9.29 -9.44 -0.33
CA MET A 1 -7.96 -8.78 -0.33
C MET A 1 -7.16 -9.15 -1.58
N LEU A 2 -6.24 -8.29 -2.04
CA LEU A 2 -5.36 -8.58 -3.20
C LEU A 2 -4.47 -9.81 -2.98
N ALA A 3 -3.83 -9.90 -1.81
CA ALA A 3 -2.98 -11.03 -1.42
C ALA A 3 -3.67 -12.41 -1.53
N ASP A 4 -4.99 -12.45 -1.36
CA ASP A 4 -5.77 -13.70 -1.37
C ASP A 4 -6.24 -14.09 -2.78
N GLN A 5 -6.27 -13.16 -3.75
CA GLN A 5 -6.92 -13.40 -5.04
C GLN A 5 -6.29 -14.54 -5.82
N PHE A 6 -4.97 -14.50 -6.02
CA PHE A 6 -4.24 -15.52 -6.76
C PHE A 6 -4.34 -16.92 -6.14
N PRO A 7 -4.00 -17.13 -4.85
CA PRO A 7 -4.07 -18.45 -4.25
C PRO A 7 -5.50 -19.02 -4.25
N LEU A 8 -6.52 -18.20 -3.94
CA LEU A 8 -7.91 -18.65 -3.95
C LEU A 8 -8.41 -18.97 -5.35
N ARG A 9 -8.09 -18.15 -6.35
CA ARG A 9 -8.46 -18.40 -7.75
C ARG A 9 -7.81 -19.68 -8.29
N ARG A 10 -6.52 -19.90 -8.00
CA ARG A 10 -5.81 -21.13 -8.36
C ARG A 10 -6.44 -22.35 -7.70
N ARG A 11 -6.78 -22.26 -6.41
CA ARG A 11 -7.46 -23.34 -5.68
C ARG A 11 -8.82 -23.66 -6.29
N LEU A 12 -9.62 -22.65 -6.63
CA LEU A 12 -10.91 -22.82 -7.31
C LEU A 12 -10.75 -23.52 -8.66
N GLN A 13 -9.79 -23.09 -9.48
CA GLN A 13 -9.51 -23.72 -10.78
C GLN A 13 -9.11 -25.19 -10.63
N ASN A 14 -8.30 -25.52 -9.63
CA ASN A 14 -7.89 -26.90 -9.38
C ASN A 14 -9.08 -27.78 -8.97
N LEU A 15 -9.96 -27.29 -8.08
CA LEU A 15 -11.16 -28.02 -7.68
C LEU A 15 -12.11 -28.24 -8.87
N ARG A 16 -12.31 -27.23 -9.72
CA ARG A 16 -13.13 -27.36 -10.94
C ARG A 16 -12.64 -28.44 -11.91
N LYS A 17 -11.33 -28.72 -11.94
CA LYS A 17 -10.74 -29.75 -12.80
C LYS A 17 -10.88 -31.17 -12.23
N GLN A 18 -11.22 -31.31 -10.95
CA GLN A 18 -11.40 -32.61 -10.33
C GLN A 18 -12.81 -33.14 -10.64
N ALA A 19 -12.89 -34.36 -11.17
CA ALA A 19 -14.17 -35.01 -11.52
C ALA A 19 -15.14 -35.14 -10.33
N THR A 20 -14.60 -35.27 -9.11
CA THR A 20 -15.37 -35.31 -7.86
C THR A 20 -14.68 -34.47 -6.79
N SER A 21 -15.05 -33.19 -6.67
CA SER A 21 -14.57 -32.34 -5.58
C SER A 21 -15.19 -32.77 -4.24
N LYS A 22 -14.36 -32.98 -3.21
CA LYS A 22 -14.86 -33.30 -1.87
C LYS A 22 -15.64 -32.10 -1.30
N PRO A 23 -16.85 -32.28 -0.73
CA PRO A 23 -17.66 -31.18 -0.17
C PRO A 23 -16.87 -30.32 0.84
N GLU A 24 -16.05 -30.93 1.68
CA GLU A 24 -15.20 -30.24 2.66
C GLU A 24 -14.23 -29.22 2.04
N GLN A 25 -13.68 -29.53 0.86
CA GLN A 25 -12.75 -28.64 0.17
C GLN A 25 -13.45 -27.41 -0.40
N LEU A 26 -14.69 -27.56 -0.85
CA LEU A 26 -15.54 -26.47 -1.32
C LEU A 26 -15.96 -25.57 -0.17
N ILE A 27 -16.42 -26.15 0.95
CA ILE A 27 -16.79 -25.42 2.17
C ILE A 27 -15.58 -24.63 2.71
N SER A 28 -14.40 -25.25 2.74
CA SER A 28 -13.16 -24.59 3.16
C SER A 28 -12.79 -23.41 2.24
N LEU A 29 -12.92 -23.58 0.93
CA LEU A 29 -12.62 -22.51 -0.04
C LEU A 29 -13.63 -21.36 0.07
N GLU A 30 -14.93 -21.68 0.19
CA GLU A 30 -15.99 -20.69 0.40
C GLU A 30 -15.72 -19.87 1.66
N ARG A 31 -15.41 -20.52 2.78
CA ARG A 31 -15.05 -19.83 4.04
C ARG A 31 -13.88 -18.87 3.87
N GLN A 32 -12.84 -19.25 3.11
CA GLN A 32 -11.69 -18.39 2.86
C GLN A 32 -12.03 -17.20 1.96
N ILE A 33 -12.86 -17.41 0.93
CA ILE A 33 -13.35 -16.33 0.06
C ILE A 33 -14.19 -15.35 0.88
N THR A 34 -15.15 -15.86 1.66
CA THR A 34 -16.02 -15.05 2.52
C THR A 34 -15.19 -14.23 3.50
N ALA A 35 -14.23 -14.85 4.21
CA ALA A 35 -13.34 -14.12 5.12
C ALA A 35 -12.52 -13.03 4.41
N SER A 36 -12.07 -13.27 3.17
CA SER A 36 -11.33 -12.27 2.39
C SER A 36 -12.19 -11.10 1.92
N VAL A 37 -13.47 -11.36 1.63
CA VAL A 37 -14.47 -10.35 1.28
C VAL A 37 -14.86 -9.54 2.52
N GLU A 38 -15.17 -10.20 3.63
CA GLU A 38 -15.50 -9.56 4.91
C GLU A 38 -14.37 -8.65 5.37
N ARG A 39 -13.11 -9.10 5.30
CA ARG A 39 -11.95 -8.26 5.63
C ARG A 39 -11.89 -6.99 4.78
N ARG A 40 -12.14 -7.11 3.47
CA ARG A 40 -12.17 -5.93 2.57
C ARG A 40 -13.31 -4.99 2.95
N THR A 41 -14.51 -5.53 3.21
CA THR A 41 -15.69 -4.73 3.57
C THR A 41 -15.47 -4.00 4.89
N LEU A 42 -14.93 -4.67 5.91
CA LEU A 42 -14.60 -4.05 7.18
C LEU A 42 -13.58 -2.92 7.01
N ARG A 43 -12.53 -3.14 6.24
CA ARG A 43 -11.53 -2.11 5.92
C ARG A 43 -12.12 -0.92 5.16
N GLN A 44 -13.07 -1.16 4.26
CA GLN A 44 -13.75 -0.06 3.56
C GLN A 44 -14.62 0.77 4.52
N GLN A 45 -15.29 0.12 5.48
CA GLN A 45 -16.14 0.79 6.47
C GLN A 45 -15.31 1.57 7.50
N GLN A 46 -14.13 1.05 7.85
CA GLN A 46 -13.19 1.62 8.81
C GLN A 46 -12.11 2.48 8.16
N LEU A 47 -12.24 2.78 6.86
CA LEU A 47 -11.29 3.60 6.14
C LEU A 47 -11.19 4.98 6.82
N PRO A 48 -9.99 5.40 7.27
CA PRO A 48 -9.80 6.70 7.89
C PRO A 48 -10.19 7.80 6.91
N LYS A 49 -10.81 8.86 7.42
CA LYS A 49 -11.14 10.07 6.66
C LYS A 49 -10.16 11.17 7.07
N PRO A 50 -9.11 11.44 6.29
CA PRO A 50 -8.10 12.42 6.67
C PRO A 50 -8.69 13.83 6.66
N GLU A 51 -8.30 14.63 7.64
CA GLU A 51 -8.46 16.08 7.62
C GLU A 51 -7.19 16.70 7.01
N PHE A 52 -7.36 17.74 6.19
CA PHE A 52 -6.26 18.44 5.52
C PHE A 52 -6.21 19.87 6.06
N ASP A 53 -5.51 20.03 7.18
CA ASP A 53 -5.34 21.31 7.84
C ASP A 53 -4.02 21.97 7.44
N GLY A 54 -4.03 23.31 7.37
CA GLY A 54 -2.86 24.13 7.16
C GLY A 54 -2.67 24.61 5.71
N ASP A 55 -1.63 25.43 5.53
CA ASP A 55 -1.31 26.12 4.29
C ASP A 55 -0.07 25.48 3.66
N LEU A 56 -0.27 24.30 3.07
CA LEU A 56 0.80 23.54 2.40
C LEU A 56 0.49 23.46 0.90
N PRO A 57 1.49 23.67 0.01
CA PRO A 57 1.27 23.65 -1.44
C PRO A 57 0.61 22.37 -2.00
N VAL A 58 0.85 21.22 -1.34
CA VAL A 58 0.22 19.94 -1.73
C VAL A 58 -1.27 19.89 -1.38
N ILE A 59 -1.70 20.59 -0.33
CA ILE A 59 -3.13 20.70 0.05
C ILE A 59 -3.88 21.56 -0.96
N ASP A 60 -3.29 22.68 -1.40
CA ASP A 60 -3.90 23.56 -2.41
C ASP A 60 -4.17 22.85 -3.74
N ARG A 61 -3.28 21.92 -4.10
CA ARG A 61 -3.38 21.10 -5.32
C ARG A 61 -3.98 19.72 -5.07
N ARG A 62 -4.63 19.50 -3.92
CA ARG A 62 -5.16 18.19 -3.53
C ARG A 62 -6.06 17.57 -4.58
N GLU A 63 -7.00 18.35 -5.14
CA GLU A 63 -7.93 17.85 -6.17
C GLU A 63 -7.22 17.48 -7.47
N GLU A 64 -6.24 18.29 -7.89
CA GLU A 64 -5.41 18.03 -9.07
C GLU A 64 -4.62 16.72 -8.90
N ILE A 65 -3.97 16.55 -7.73
CA ILE A 65 -3.21 15.36 -7.39
C ILE A 65 -4.14 14.14 -7.30
N ALA A 66 -5.29 14.27 -6.64
CA ALA A 66 -6.26 13.19 -6.47
C ALA A 66 -6.79 12.68 -7.82
N LYS A 67 -7.06 13.61 -8.74
CA LYS A 67 -7.44 13.30 -10.12
C LYS A 67 -6.31 12.58 -10.86
N ALA A 68 -5.08 13.10 -10.78
CA ALA A 68 -3.92 12.47 -11.42
C ALA A 68 -3.71 11.02 -10.92
N ILE A 69 -3.80 10.79 -9.61
CA ILE A 69 -3.72 9.45 -9.00
C ILE A 69 -4.87 8.55 -9.50
N SER A 70 -6.08 9.09 -9.69
CA SER A 70 -7.21 8.29 -10.14
C SER A 70 -7.05 7.86 -11.60
N ASP A 71 -6.66 8.80 -12.46
CA ASP A 71 -6.65 8.63 -13.92
C ASP A 71 -5.42 7.87 -14.43
N ASN A 72 -4.31 7.85 -13.70
CA ASN A 72 -3.03 7.31 -14.18
C ASN A 72 -2.50 6.20 -13.27
N GLN A 73 -2.01 5.09 -13.84
CA GLN A 73 -1.40 4.00 -13.04
C GLN A 73 -0.08 4.44 -12.38
N VAL A 74 0.68 5.30 -13.05
CA VAL A 74 1.94 5.86 -12.58
C VAL A 74 1.84 7.38 -12.68
N ILE A 75 2.21 8.07 -11.60
CA ILE A 75 2.38 9.53 -11.63
C ILE A 75 3.77 9.87 -11.10
N ILE A 76 4.27 11.06 -11.46
CA ILE A 76 5.49 11.63 -10.89
C ILE A 76 5.06 12.93 -10.22
N LEU A 77 5.24 13.00 -8.90
CA LEU A 77 4.91 14.20 -8.13
C LEU A 77 6.20 14.93 -7.72
N SER A 78 6.45 16.08 -8.33
CA SER A 78 7.58 16.95 -7.99
C SER A 78 7.14 18.17 -7.19
N GLY A 79 7.94 18.58 -6.23
CA GLY A 79 7.78 19.84 -5.50
C GLY A 79 8.97 20.04 -4.55
N GLU A 80 9.16 21.25 -4.05
CA GLU A 80 10.26 21.58 -3.14
C GLU A 80 10.16 20.84 -1.78
N THR A 81 11.28 20.70 -1.08
CA THR A 81 11.29 20.20 0.30
C THR A 81 10.42 21.09 1.17
N GLY A 82 9.63 20.51 2.07
CA GLY A 82 8.69 21.26 2.91
C GLY A 82 7.32 21.50 2.26
N SER A 83 7.11 21.13 1.00
CA SER A 83 5.80 21.30 0.33
C SER A 83 4.69 20.38 0.87
N GLY A 84 5.00 19.45 1.78
CA GLY A 84 4.05 18.54 2.39
C GLY A 84 3.83 17.19 1.67
N LYS A 85 4.60 16.88 0.61
CA LYS A 85 4.42 15.64 -0.20
C LYS A 85 4.41 14.39 0.69
N THR A 86 5.47 14.22 1.46
CA THR A 86 5.71 13.04 2.30
C THR A 86 4.59 12.79 3.31
N THR A 87 3.99 13.81 3.90
CA THR A 87 2.94 13.62 4.92
C THR A 87 1.53 13.59 4.32
N GLN A 88 1.27 14.38 3.28
CA GLN A 88 -0.08 14.56 2.74
C GLN A 88 -0.44 13.55 1.64
N LEU A 89 0.51 13.14 0.81
CA LEU A 89 0.23 12.21 -0.29
C LEU A 89 -0.39 10.87 0.14
N PRO A 90 0.09 10.17 1.18
CA PRO A 90 -0.57 8.94 1.65
C PRO A 90 -1.98 9.20 2.20
N LYS A 91 -2.26 10.39 2.77
CA LYS A 91 -3.60 10.79 3.20
C LYS A 91 -4.53 10.98 1.99
N ILE A 92 -4.07 11.65 0.93
CA ILE A 92 -4.84 11.77 -0.34
C ILE A 92 -5.14 10.37 -0.90
N CYS A 93 -4.19 9.44 -0.82
CA CYS A 93 -4.43 8.06 -1.24
C CYS A 93 -5.54 7.38 -0.42
N LEU A 94 -5.56 7.57 0.91
CA LEU A 94 -6.64 7.05 1.76
C LEU A 94 -8.01 7.61 1.35
N GLU A 95 -8.09 8.92 1.07
CA GLU A 95 -9.33 9.56 0.61
C GLU A 95 -9.87 8.93 -0.68
N LEU A 96 -8.96 8.52 -1.59
CA LEU A 96 -9.29 7.80 -2.83
C LEU A 96 -9.61 6.31 -2.63
N GLY A 97 -9.71 5.83 -1.39
CA GLY A 97 -10.00 4.43 -1.08
C GLY A 97 -8.81 3.48 -1.25
N ARG A 98 -7.58 4.01 -1.39
CA ARG A 98 -6.37 3.19 -1.38
C ARG A 98 -6.06 2.69 0.03
N GLY A 99 -5.34 1.58 0.12
CA GLY A 99 -5.12 0.89 1.39
C GLY A 99 -6.28 -0.01 1.83
N VAL A 100 -7.40 -0.07 1.10
CA VAL A 100 -8.51 -0.97 1.44
C VAL A 100 -8.24 -2.40 0.97
N THR A 101 -7.71 -2.54 -0.25
CA THR A 101 -7.54 -3.86 -0.90
C THR A 101 -6.16 -4.48 -0.68
N GLY A 102 -5.18 -3.63 -0.37
CA GLY A 102 -3.85 -3.94 0.13
C GLY A 102 -3.39 -2.80 1.05
N LEU A 103 -2.09 -2.63 1.25
CA LEU A 103 -1.49 -1.50 1.96
C LEU A 103 -1.05 -0.41 0.98
N ILE A 104 -0.97 0.83 1.48
CA ILE A 104 -0.18 1.90 0.90
C ILE A 104 1.25 1.74 1.44
N GLY A 105 2.16 1.26 0.61
CA GLY A 105 3.58 1.16 0.94
C GLY A 105 4.29 2.47 0.61
N HIS A 106 4.85 3.15 1.60
CA HIS A 106 5.51 4.44 1.40
C HIS A 106 6.98 4.32 1.82
N THR A 107 7.89 4.44 0.86
CA THR A 107 9.32 4.25 1.11
C THR A 107 10.02 5.55 1.48
N GLN A 108 11.08 5.43 2.28
CA GLN A 108 12.00 6.49 2.67
C GLN A 108 13.43 5.95 2.62
N PRO A 109 14.43 6.74 2.18
CA PRO A 109 15.81 6.27 2.10
C PRO A 109 16.42 5.99 3.48
N ARG A 110 15.95 6.69 4.52
CA ARG A 110 16.52 6.65 5.88
C ARG A 110 15.53 6.09 6.90
N ARG A 111 16.02 5.23 7.80
CA ARG A 111 15.19 4.59 8.85
C ARG A 111 14.52 5.61 9.78
N ILE A 112 15.28 6.62 10.20
CA ILE A 112 14.77 7.67 11.10
C ILE A 112 13.67 8.46 10.40
N ALA A 113 13.85 8.80 9.12
CA ALA A 113 12.82 9.48 8.34
C ALA A 113 11.55 8.63 8.21
N ALA A 114 11.66 7.35 7.84
CA ALA A 114 10.51 6.43 7.80
C ALA A 114 9.72 6.42 9.13
N ARG A 115 10.42 6.33 10.27
CA ARG A 115 9.75 6.33 11.59
C ARG A 115 9.11 7.69 11.90
N THR A 116 9.84 8.79 11.75
CA THR A 116 9.35 10.13 12.06
C THR A 116 8.15 10.51 11.19
N VAL A 117 8.19 10.17 9.90
CA VAL A 117 7.08 10.38 8.98
C VAL A 117 5.87 9.53 9.39
N ALA A 118 6.08 8.25 9.75
CA ALA A 118 5.00 7.39 10.22
C ALA A 118 4.33 7.97 11.48
N THR A 119 5.12 8.41 12.46
CA THR A 119 4.63 9.08 13.67
C THR A 119 3.81 10.31 13.31
N ARG A 120 4.32 11.17 12.43
CA ARG A 120 3.61 12.39 12.02
C ARG A 120 2.29 12.11 11.34
N ILE A 121 2.24 11.15 10.41
CA ILE A 121 0.98 10.79 9.72
C ILE A 121 0.01 10.17 10.71
N ALA A 122 0.48 9.34 11.65
CA ALA A 122 -0.37 8.75 12.69
C ALA A 122 -1.03 9.83 13.55
N GLU A 123 -0.26 10.84 13.98
CA GLU A 123 -0.75 12.02 14.73
C GLU A 123 -1.79 12.81 13.94
N GLU A 124 -1.52 13.11 12.66
CA GLU A 124 -2.45 13.83 11.80
C GLU A 124 -3.75 13.04 11.53
N LEU A 125 -3.67 11.71 11.52
CA LEU A 125 -4.84 10.83 11.44
C LEU A 125 -5.49 10.55 12.81
N LYS A 126 -5.04 11.23 13.87
CA LYS A 126 -5.54 11.07 15.25
C LYS A 126 -5.54 9.60 15.69
N SER A 127 -4.45 8.90 15.37
CA SER A 127 -4.30 7.46 15.57
C SER A 127 -2.98 7.11 16.26
N GLU A 128 -2.95 5.97 16.96
CA GLU A 128 -1.70 5.47 17.53
C GLU A 128 -0.78 4.91 16.43
N LEU A 129 0.52 5.14 16.58
CA LEU A 129 1.53 4.52 15.72
C LEU A 129 1.44 2.99 15.83
N GLY A 130 1.41 2.34 14.67
CA GLY A 130 1.23 0.90 14.53
C GLY A 130 -0.22 0.44 14.49
N ASP A 131 -1.19 1.35 14.58
CA ASP A 131 -2.59 1.07 14.27
C ASP A 131 -2.88 1.34 12.78
N ILE A 132 -3.41 2.51 12.43
CA ILE A 132 -3.72 2.91 11.05
C ILE A 132 -2.44 3.09 10.21
N VAL A 133 -1.40 3.65 10.83
CA VAL A 133 -0.10 3.90 10.21
C VAL A 133 0.95 3.08 10.93
N GLY A 134 1.55 2.11 10.25
CA GLY A 134 2.66 1.32 10.76
C GLY A 134 3.98 1.70 10.09
N TYR A 135 5.09 1.23 10.65
CA TYR A 135 6.37 1.29 9.96
C TYR A 135 7.15 0.00 10.09
N LYS A 136 8.01 -0.26 9.09
CA LYS A 136 8.93 -1.39 9.07
C LYS A 136 10.30 -0.95 8.57
N VAL A 137 11.28 -1.05 9.45
CA VAL A 137 12.70 -0.80 9.14
C VAL A 137 13.51 -2.01 9.58
N ARG A 138 14.79 -2.07 9.23
CA ARG A 138 15.64 -3.18 9.68
C ARG A 138 15.62 -3.24 11.22
N PHE A 139 15.31 -4.44 11.74
CA PHE A 139 15.20 -4.78 13.16
C PHE A 139 13.97 -4.22 13.92
N HIS A 140 13.10 -3.44 13.27
CA HIS A 140 11.88 -2.94 13.91
C HIS A 140 10.68 -3.02 12.96
N ASP A 141 9.62 -3.67 13.43
CA ASP A 141 8.35 -3.81 12.73
C ASP A 141 7.21 -3.46 13.69
N GLN A 142 6.40 -2.48 13.32
CA GLN A 142 5.20 -2.06 14.05
C GLN A 142 3.98 -2.02 13.12
N VAL A 143 3.90 -2.91 12.14
CA VAL A 143 2.74 -2.99 11.24
C VAL A 143 1.74 -4.03 11.76
N LYS A 144 0.50 -3.63 12.00
CA LYS A 144 -0.61 -4.55 12.29
C LYS A 144 -1.37 -4.83 11.00
N ALA A 145 -1.11 -5.98 10.38
CA ALA A 145 -1.59 -6.28 9.02
C ALA A 145 -3.12 -6.20 8.84
N ASP A 146 -3.89 -6.40 9.91
CA ASP A 146 -5.34 -6.31 9.94
C ASP A 146 -5.85 -4.87 10.02
N ARG A 147 -5.15 -3.97 10.73
CA ARG A 147 -5.61 -2.60 11.02
C ARG A 147 -4.88 -1.51 10.23
N SER A 148 -3.61 -1.70 9.91
CA SER A 148 -2.82 -0.70 9.18
C SER A 148 -3.30 -0.55 7.75
N TYR A 149 -3.33 0.68 7.26
CA TYR A 149 -3.58 1.05 5.87
C TYR A 149 -2.31 1.57 5.20
N ILE A 150 -1.48 2.29 5.97
CA ILE A 150 -0.22 2.85 5.52
C ILE A 150 0.92 2.12 6.21
N LYS A 151 1.93 1.73 5.42
CA LYS A 151 3.18 1.17 5.90
C LYS A 151 4.34 2.02 5.41
N LEU A 152 4.96 2.75 6.33
CA LEU A 152 6.22 3.43 6.09
C LEU A 152 7.35 2.43 6.18
N MET A 153 8.29 2.47 5.25
CA MET A 153 9.43 1.55 5.28
C MET A 153 10.64 2.14 4.62
N THR A 154 11.80 1.52 4.82
CA THR A 154 12.96 1.86 3.98
C THR A 154 12.88 1.20 2.62
N ASP A 155 13.50 1.80 1.60
CA ASP A 155 13.60 1.23 0.25
C ASP A 155 14.12 -0.23 0.29
N GLY A 156 15.15 -0.48 1.10
CA GLY A 156 15.72 -1.82 1.26
C GLY A 156 14.76 -2.85 1.87
N ILE A 157 13.75 -2.42 2.64
CA ILE A 157 12.71 -3.32 3.16
C ILE A 157 11.74 -3.69 2.05
N LEU A 158 11.27 -2.71 1.26
CA LEU A 158 10.41 -3.01 0.11
C LEU A 158 11.14 -3.91 -0.89
N LEU A 159 12.41 -3.61 -1.17
CA LEU A 159 13.23 -4.41 -2.07
C LEU A 159 13.39 -5.85 -1.55
N ALA A 160 13.63 -6.04 -0.26
CA ALA A 160 13.70 -7.38 0.34
C ALA A 160 12.36 -8.14 0.25
N GLU A 161 11.22 -7.45 0.36
CA GLU A 161 9.91 -8.08 0.25
C GLU A 161 9.62 -8.61 -1.17
N THR A 162 10.22 -8.02 -2.22
CA THR A 162 10.09 -8.54 -3.60
C THR A 162 10.63 -9.97 -3.77
N GLN A 163 11.54 -10.42 -2.89
CA GLN A 163 12.10 -11.77 -2.95
C GLN A 163 11.05 -12.84 -2.58
N ASN A 164 10.16 -12.52 -1.64
CA ASN A 164 9.13 -13.43 -1.14
C ASN A 164 7.77 -13.19 -1.79
N ASP A 165 7.44 -11.93 -2.08
CA ASP A 165 6.21 -11.52 -2.76
C ASP A 165 6.55 -10.84 -4.08
N ARG A 166 6.81 -11.67 -5.10
CA ARG A 166 7.21 -11.21 -6.44
C ARG A 166 6.18 -10.29 -7.10
N PHE A 167 4.92 -10.36 -6.70
CA PHE A 167 3.90 -9.50 -7.28
C PHE A 167 3.56 -8.32 -6.38
N LEU A 168 4.16 -8.22 -5.18
CA LEU A 168 3.82 -7.20 -4.19
C LEU A 168 2.30 -7.17 -3.92
N ASN A 169 1.67 -8.34 -3.79
CA ASN A 169 0.21 -8.47 -3.62
C ASN A 169 -0.29 -7.92 -2.28
N GLN A 170 0.62 -7.69 -1.32
CA GLN A 170 0.29 -6.99 -0.09
C GLN A 170 -0.06 -5.51 -0.30
N TYR A 171 0.33 -4.91 -1.44
CA TYR A 171 0.17 -3.49 -1.71
C TYR A 171 -0.83 -3.24 -2.86
N ASP A 172 -1.67 -2.23 -2.67
CA ASP A 172 -2.46 -1.64 -3.77
C ASP A 172 -1.87 -0.33 -4.29
N THR A 173 -1.01 0.30 -3.47
CA THR A 173 -0.35 1.57 -3.79
C THR A 173 1.07 1.53 -3.25
N ILE A 174 2.03 1.98 -4.05
CA ILE A 174 3.42 2.19 -3.65
C ILE A 174 3.81 3.63 -3.93
N ILE A 175 4.35 4.31 -2.92
CA ILE A 175 4.92 5.65 -3.01
C ILE A 175 6.43 5.51 -2.84
N ILE A 176 7.19 5.90 -3.86
CA ILE A 176 8.66 5.96 -3.81
C ILE A 176 9.06 7.40 -3.51
N ASP A 177 9.21 7.71 -2.22
CA ASP A 177 9.56 9.07 -1.81
C ASP A 177 11.06 9.35 -1.96
N GLU A 178 11.41 10.64 -2.01
CA GLU A 178 12.80 11.09 -2.11
C GLU A 178 13.55 10.43 -3.30
N ALA A 179 12.84 10.10 -4.39
CA ALA A 179 13.39 9.43 -5.57
C ALA A 179 14.56 10.21 -6.24
N HIS A 180 14.66 11.50 -5.94
CA HIS A 180 15.76 12.35 -6.37
C HIS A 180 17.11 12.02 -5.70
N GLU A 181 17.12 11.35 -4.54
CA GLU A 181 18.36 10.87 -3.91
C GLU A 181 19.04 9.77 -4.74
N ARG A 182 18.35 9.17 -5.74
CA ARG A 182 18.91 8.21 -6.71
C ARG A 182 19.75 7.12 -6.07
N SER A 183 19.29 6.59 -4.95
CA SER A 183 19.97 5.48 -4.26
C SER A 183 19.90 4.20 -5.11
N LEU A 184 20.88 3.32 -4.95
CA LEU A 184 20.90 2.03 -5.66
C LEU A 184 19.62 1.21 -5.41
N ASN A 185 19.08 1.26 -4.19
CA ASN A 185 17.83 0.58 -3.84
C ASN A 185 16.64 1.16 -4.61
N ILE A 186 16.56 2.49 -4.74
CA ILE A 186 15.51 3.17 -5.49
C ILE A 186 15.61 2.78 -6.98
N ASP A 187 16.80 2.82 -7.57
CA ASP A 187 17.00 2.44 -8.97
C ASP A 187 16.59 0.96 -9.23
N PHE A 188 16.95 0.04 -8.34
CA PHE A 188 16.48 -1.35 -8.43
C PHE A 188 14.97 -1.48 -8.28
N LEU A 189 14.36 -0.76 -7.33
CA LEU A 189 12.90 -0.77 -7.15
C LEU A 189 12.18 -0.25 -8.38
N LEU A 190 12.63 0.86 -8.97
CA LEU A 190 12.05 1.41 -10.20
C LEU A 190 12.19 0.44 -11.37
N GLY A 191 13.36 -0.19 -11.53
CA GLY A 191 13.58 -1.23 -12.53
C GLY A 191 12.64 -2.44 -12.34
N TYR A 192 12.44 -2.84 -11.09
CA TYR A 192 11.52 -3.92 -10.72
C TYR A 192 10.05 -3.56 -11.00
N LEU A 193 9.60 -2.39 -10.54
CA LEU A 193 8.24 -1.90 -10.72
C LEU A 193 7.90 -1.75 -12.20
N LYS A 194 8.83 -1.25 -13.02
CA LYS A 194 8.64 -1.17 -14.49
C LYS A 194 8.28 -2.52 -15.12
N GLN A 195 8.88 -3.61 -14.63
CA GLN A 195 8.56 -4.97 -15.11
C GLN A 195 7.28 -5.55 -14.49
N LEU A 196 6.92 -5.11 -13.29
CA LEU A 196 5.75 -5.59 -12.56
C LEU A 196 4.45 -4.94 -13.06
N LEU A 197 4.45 -3.64 -13.35
CA LEU A 197 3.25 -2.85 -13.65
C LEU A 197 2.38 -3.43 -14.80
N PRO A 198 2.93 -3.95 -15.91
CA PRO A 198 2.12 -4.61 -16.94
C PRO A 198 1.36 -5.86 -16.45
N LYS A 199 1.84 -6.50 -15.37
CA LYS A 199 1.22 -7.68 -14.74
C LYS A 199 0.28 -7.32 -13.57
N ARG A 200 0.40 -6.09 -13.04
CA ARG A 200 -0.40 -5.55 -11.93
C ARG A 200 -1.04 -4.21 -12.34
N PRO A 201 -1.99 -4.19 -13.29
CA PRO A 201 -2.68 -2.97 -13.72
C PRO A 201 -3.45 -2.29 -12.57
N ASP A 202 -3.74 -3.04 -11.50
CA ASP A 202 -4.39 -2.56 -10.28
C ASP A 202 -3.46 -1.79 -9.34
N LEU A 203 -2.15 -2.02 -9.41
CA LEU A 203 -1.14 -1.40 -8.55
C LEU A 203 -0.90 0.06 -8.99
N LYS A 204 -1.09 0.99 -8.06
CA LYS A 204 -0.76 2.41 -8.23
C LYS A 204 0.69 2.67 -7.81
N VAL A 205 1.43 3.43 -8.59
CA VAL A 205 2.78 3.90 -8.23
C VAL A 205 2.86 5.42 -8.31
N ILE A 206 3.42 6.02 -7.26
CA ILE A 206 3.62 7.47 -7.12
C ILE A 206 5.09 7.75 -6.81
#